data_AF-A0A1M6SV00-F1
#
_entry.id   AF-A0A1M6SV00-F1
#
_cell.length_a   1.000
_cell.length_b   1.000
_cell.length_c   1.000
_cell.angle_alpha   90.00
_cell.angle_beta   90.00
_cell.angle_gamma   90.00
#
_symmetry.space_group_name_H-M   'P 1'
#
loop_
_entity.id
_entity.type
_entity.pdbx_description
1 polymer ?
#
loop_
_entity_poly.entity_id
_entity_poly.type
_entity_poly.pdbx_seq_one_letter_code
_entity_poly.pdbx_strand_id
1 'polypeptide(L)'
;MFVSAHLRSCLSRRAGALLLTASAFSAALAQAPADTTFQRLLKKNQLTLTQTGPQLSGAGWDKLQQDIQKSTLVLIGEDHGMAQIPAFAQAVAQVLKPKVYIAEIDRYQARDLSRLAAQPGLPSAFLQQYPMDLSFYSWAEEFELARFLRSQNTALVGIEQLGFAATGRTLALMAEQTRNRQTQAFLRQQSAAIQAHDRAALVAGNYGSVTITTMRASLLDSLRALTRTERPEVRQLLQDLEASVNIFKTNAAGKPGGH
;
A
#
# COMPACT_ATOMS: atom_id res chain seq x y z
N MET A 1 50.90 -10.78 -29.59
CA MET A 1 51.02 -12.01 -30.40
C MET A 1 49.83 -12.05 -31.34
N PHE A 2 50.10 -12.10 -32.65
CA PHE A 2 49.17 -12.09 -33.78
C PHE A 2 48.10 -13.19 -33.64
N VAL A 3 46.89 -13.12 -34.22
CA VAL A 3 46.59 -13.13 -35.66
C VAL A 3 45.18 -12.59 -35.93
N SER A 4 45.08 -11.78 -36.98
CA SER A 4 43.86 -11.38 -37.70
C SER A 4 43.67 -12.31 -38.90
N ALA A 5 42.44 -12.66 -39.29
CA ALA A 5 42.13 -13.12 -40.65
C ALA A 5 40.65 -12.95 -41.02
N HIS A 6 40.44 -12.30 -42.17
CA HIS A 6 39.19 -12.12 -42.94
C HIS A 6 38.73 -13.39 -43.66
N LEU A 7 37.48 -13.42 -44.15
CA LEU A 7 37.00 -13.78 -45.52
C LEU A 7 35.50 -14.18 -45.48
N ARG A 8 34.60 -13.36 -46.05
CA ARG A 8 33.95 -13.39 -47.39
C ARG A 8 32.87 -14.48 -47.63
N SER A 9 31.66 -13.96 -47.90
CA SER A 9 30.55 -14.39 -48.80
C SER A 9 30.57 -15.79 -49.45
N CYS A 10 29.41 -16.47 -49.48
CA CYS A 10 28.57 -16.61 -50.69
C CYS A 10 27.36 -17.54 -50.49
N LEU A 11 26.34 -17.29 -51.33
CA LEU A 11 25.04 -17.94 -51.46
C LEU A 11 25.07 -19.47 -51.56
N SER A 12 24.00 -20.13 -51.09
CA SER A 12 23.30 -21.12 -51.93
C SER A 12 21.84 -21.32 -51.52
N ARG A 13 20.98 -21.30 -52.55
CA ARG A 13 19.55 -21.57 -52.53
C ARG A 13 19.31 -23.07 -52.34
N ARG A 14 18.38 -23.47 -51.47
CA ARG A 14 17.55 -24.67 -51.66
C ARG A 14 16.14 -24.42 -51.14
N ALA A 15 15.21 -24.31 -52.08
CA ALA A 15 13.78 -24.36 -51.84
C ALA A 15 13.38 -25.82 -51.57
N GLY A 16 12.69 -26.07 -50.46
CA GLY A 16 12.03 -27.33 -50.16
C GLY A 16 10.60 -27.01 -49.74
N ALA A 17 9.65 -27.36 -50.60
CA ALA A 17 8.22 -27.18 -50.38
C ALA A 17 7.72 -28.17 -49.33
N LEU A 18 7.20 -27.67 -48.21
CA LEU A 18 6.43 -28.47 -47.25
C LEU A 18 4.94 -28.20 -47.49
N LEU A 19 4.22 -29.19 -47.99
CA LEU A 19 2.77 -29.20 -48.15
C LEU A 19 2.12 -29.25 -46.75
N LEU A 20 1.52 -28.13 -46.33
CA LEU A 20 0.68 -28.02 -45.14
C LEU A 20 -0.75 -28.42 -45.50
N THR A 21 -1.16 -29.62 -45.08
CA THR A 21 -2.57 -30.03 -45.03
C THR A 21 -3.25 -29.38 -43.82
N ALA A 22 -3.83 -28.21 -44.02
CA ALA A 22 -4.63 -27.52 -43.01
C ALA A 22 -6.05 -28.14 -42.94
N SER A 23 -6.24 -29.09 -42.03
CA SER A 23 -7.56 -29.59 -41.65
C SER A 23 -8.31 -28.49 -40.90
N ALA A 24 -9.29 -27.86 -41.57
CA ALA A 24 -10.17 -26.88 -40.97
C ALA A 24 -11.15 -27.55 -39.99
N PHE A 25 -10.74 -27.67 -38.73
CA PHE A 25 -11.68 -27.87 -37.63
C PHE A 25 -12.42 -26.55 -37.40
N SER A 26 -13.57 -26.37 -38.05
CA SER A 26 -14.54 -25.32 -37.70
C SER A 26 -15.18 -25.68 -36.35
N ALA A 27 -14.47 -25.38 -35.26
CA ALA A 27 -15.12 -25.29 -33.96
C ALA A 27 -16.17 -24.19 -34.06
N ALA A 28 -17.44 -24.57 -34.02
CA ALA A 28 -18.54 -23.64 -33.83
C ALA A 28 -18.38 -23.03 -32.42
N LEU A 29 -17.61 -21.94 -32.35
CA LEU A 29 -17.57 -21.10 -31.17
C LEU A 29 -18.99 -20.57 -30.98
N ALA A 30 -19.65 -21.02 -29.91
CA ALA A 30 -20.89 -20.43 -29.45
C ALA A 30 -20.64 -18.92 -29.29
N GLN A 31 -21.18 -18.12 -30.21
CA GLN A 31 -21.11 -16.67 -30.11
C GLN A 31 -21.92 -16.28 -28.88
N ALA A 32 -21.22 -15.91 -27.80
CA ALA A 32 -21.86 -15.26 -26.67
C ALA A 32 -22.66 -14.07 -27.21
N PRO A 33 -23.92 -13.87 -26.77
CA PRO A 33 -24.76 -12.80 -27.31
C PRO A 33 -24.04 -11.46 -27.15
N ALA A 34 -23.71 -10.85 -28.28
CA ALA A 34 -22.84 -9.68 -28.37
C ALA A 34 -23.44 -8.41 -27.74
N ASP A 35 -24.72 -8.45 -27.33
CA ASP A 35 -25.40 -7.34 -26.70
C ASP A 35 -26.45 -7.82 -25.69
N THR A 36 -26.03 -7.99 -24.44
CA THR A 36 -26.93 -8.35 -23.35
C THR A 36 -27.70 -7.12 -22.86
N THR A 37 -28.86 -7.33 -22.21
CA THR A 37 -29.58 -6.23 -21.53
C THR A 37 -28.68 -5.50 -20.54
N PHE A 38 -27.80 -6.23 -19.85
CA PHE A 38 -26.78 -5.64 -18.98
C PHE A 38 -25.84 -4.70 -19.72
N GLN A 39 -25.28 -5.11 -20.87
CA GLN A 39 -24.39 -4.25 -21.67
C GLN A 39 -25.10 -2.98 -22.18
N ARG A 40 -26.36 -3.09 -22.62
CA ARG A 40 -27.16 -1.91 -23.01
C ARG A 40 -27.40 -0.96 -21.84
N LEU A 41 -27.77 -1.49 -20.68
CA LEU A 41 -27.99 -0.68 -19.48
C LEU A 41 -26.69 -0.04 -18.99
N LEU A 42 -25.57 -0.76 -19.03
CA LEU A 42 -24.26 -0.23 -18.66
C LEU A 42 -23.88 0.94 -19.58
N LYS A 43 -23.92 0.75 -20.90
CA LYS A 43 -23.61 1.82 -21.88
C LYS A 43 -24.52 3.04 -21.72
N LYS A 44 -25.82 2.82 -21.43
CA LYS A 44 -26.80 3.90 -21.23
C LYS A 44 -26.56 4.70 -19.94
N ASN A 45 -26.05 4.06 -18.90
CA ASN A 45 -25.86 4.68 -17.58
C ASN A 45 -24.39 4.99 -17.25
N GLN A 46 -23.48 4.79 -18.19
CA GLN A 46 -22.08 5.17 -18.06
C GLN A 46 -21.93 6.66 -18.37
N LEU A 47 -21.32 7.38 -17.43
CA LEU A 47 -21.00 8.79 -17.60
C LEU A 47 -19.51 8.96 -17.83
N THR A 48 -19.14 9.93 -18.65
CA THR A 48 -17.74 10.24 -18.92
C THR A 48 -17.08 10.87 -17.71
N LEU A 49 -15.89 10.38 -17.36
CA LEU A 49 -15.02 10.94 -16.35
C LEU A 49 -13.63 11.05 -16.96
N THR A 50 -13.13 12.28 -17.07
CA THR A 50 -11.82 12.57 -17.63
C THR A 50 -10.94 13.17 -16.54
N GLN A 51 -9.75 12.62 -16.37
CA GLN A 51 -8.75 13.11 -15.45
C GLN A 51 -7.57 13.71 -16.21
N THR A 52 -7.22 14.96 -15.87
CA THR A 52 -6.00 15.63 -16.35
C THR A 52 -5.25 16.10 -15.11
N GLY A 53 -4.21 15.37 -14.68
CA GLY A 53 -3.56 15.65 -13.40
C GLY A 53 -4.54 15.52 -12.21
N PRO A 54 -4.63 16.51 -11.31
CA PRO A 54 -5.61 16.51 -10.22
C PRO A 54 -7.00 17.02 -10.64
N GLN A 55 -7.19 17.49 -11.88
CA GLN A 55 -8.48 17.98 -12.34
C GLN A 55 -9.34 16.85 -12.91
N LEU A 56 -10.60 16.80 -12.47
CA LEU A 56 -11.63 15.91 -13.01
C LEU A 56 -12.68 16.71 -13.79
N SER A 57 -13.25 16.10 -14.82
CA SER A 57 -14.24 16.71 -15.70
C SER A 57 -15.14 15.67 -16.38
N GLY A 58 -16.20 16.14 -17.03
CA GLY A 58 -17.18 15.31 -17.73
C GLY A 58 -18.45 15.08 -16.91
N ALA A 59 -19.49 14.56 -17.56
CA ALA A 59 -20.83 14.43 -16.96
C ALA A 59 -20.83 13.54 -15.70
N GLY A 60 -19.89 12.59 -15.61
CA GLY A 60 -19.71 11.75 -14.43
C GLY A 60 -19.15 12.53 -13.26
N TRP A 61 -18.19 13.43 -13.51
CA TRP A 61 -17.68 14.32 -12.47
C TRP A 61 -18.74 15.31 -11.99
N ASP A 62 -19.47 15.94 -12.92
CA ASP A 62 -20.54 16.89 -12.57
C ASP A 62 -21.58 16.26 -11.65
N LYS A 63 -21.98 15.01 -11.95
CA LYS A 63 -22.86 14.23 -11.09
C LYS A 63 -22.23 13.96 -9.73
N LEU A 64 -20.98 13.48 -9.68
CA LEU A 64 -20.28 13.22 -8.43
C LEU A 64 -20.17 14.47 -7.56
N GLN A 65 -19.86 15.63 -8.14
CA GLN A 65 -19.78 16.89 -7.38
C GLN A 65 -21.12 17.23 -6.71
N GLN A 66 -22.24 17.09 -7.44
CA GLN A 66 -23.57 17.33 -6.88
C GLN A 66 -23.91 16.37 -5.74
N ASP A 67 -23.51 15.10 -5.86
CA ASP A 67 -23.76 14.08 -4.84
C ASP A 67 -22.86 14.31 -3.61
N ILE A 68 -21.57 14.63 -3.81
CA ILE A 68 -20.61 14.96 -2.75
C ILE A 68 -21.07 16.19 -1.95
N GLN A 69 -21.54 17.24 -2.62
CA GLN A 69 -22.02 18.47 -1.96
C GLN A 69 -23.22 18.24 -1.03
N LYS A 70 -24.01 17.18 -1.27
CA LYS A 70 -25.15 16.79 -0.44
C LYS A 70 -24.77 15.77 0.63
N SER A 71 -23.53 15.29 0.63
CA SER A 71 -23.06 14.21 1.49
C SER A 71 -22.30 14.75 2.69
N THR A 72 -22.55 14.19 3.87
CA THR A 72 -21.73 14.44 5.07
C THR A 72 -20.48 13.57 5.10
N LEU A 73 -20.54 12.40 4.49
CA LEU A 73 -19.49 11.39 4.45
C LEU A 73 -19.37 10.86 3.02
N VAL A 74 -18.14 10.66 2.57
CA VAL A 74 -17.83 10.03 1.28
C VAL A 74 -16.85 8.89 1.55
N LEU A 75 -17.20 7.69 1.10
CA LEU A 75 -16.32 6.52 1.12
C LEU A 75 -15.68 6.37 -0.26
N ILE A 76 -14.36 6.23 -0.29
CA ILE A 76 -13.59 5.98 -1.50
C ILE A 76 -13.00 4.58 -1.36
N GLY A 77 -13.42 3.66 -2.23
CA GLY A 77 -12.76 2.37 -2.38
C GLY A 77 -11.55 2.51 -3.28
N GLU A 78 -10.53 1.68 -3.06
CA GLU A 78 -9.31 1.71 -3.84
C GLU A 78 -8.76 0.33 -4.22
N ASP A 79 -7.96 0.31 -5.28
CA ASP A 79 -6.99 -0.75 -5.54
C ASP A 79 -5.60 -0.17 -5.23
N HIS A 80 -4.86 -0.81 -4.31
CA HIS A 80 -3.56 -0.31 -3.88
C HIS A 80 -2.57 -0.16 -5.06
N GLY A 81 -1.86 0.97 -5.10
CA GLY A 81 -0.79 1.23 -6.07
C GLY A 81 -1.24 1.91 -7.36
N MET A 82 -2.48 2.40 -7.42
CA MET A 82 -2.98 3.17 -8.56
C MET A 82 -2.81 4.68 -8.34
N ALA A 83 -1.86 5.28 -9.05
CA ALA A 83 -1.55 6.73 -8.97
C ALA A 83 -2.76 7.65 -9.24
N GLN A 84 -3.80 7.16 -9.92
CA GLN A 84 -5.03 7.92 -10.20
C GLN A 84 -5.88 8.12 -8.94
N ILE A 85 -5.84 7.18 -7.99
CA ILE A 85 -6.72 7.18 -6.82
C ILE A 85 -6.40 8.35 -5.87
N PRO A 86 -5.13 8.63 -5.51
CA PRO A 86 -4.81 9.80 -4.69
C PRO A 86 -5.28 11.11 -5.32
N ALA A 87 -5.11 11.26 -6.63
CA ALA A 87 -5.58 12.45 -7.35
C ALA A 87 -7.12 12.55 -7.38
N PHE A 88 -7.82 11.43 -7.54
CA PHE A 88 -9.28 11.39 -7.42
C PHE A 88 -9.72 11.78 -6.00
N ALA A 89 -9.08 11.24 -4.96
CA ALA A 89 -9.36 11.58 -3.57
C ALA A 89 -9.09 13.06 -3.26
N GLN A 90 -8.05 13.67 -3.84
CA GLN A 90 -7.82 15.11 -3.75
C GLN A 90 -8.97 15.90 -4.36
N ALA A 91 -9.44 15.54 -5.56
CA ALA A 91 -10.55 16.21 -6.21
C ALA A 91 -11.86 16.08 -5.40
N VAL A 92 -12.13 14.91 -4.82
CA VAL A 92 -13.26 14.72 -3.88
C VAL A 92 -13.10 15.62 -2.65
N ALA A 93 -11.91 15.68 -2.05
CA ALA A 93 -11.64 16.50 -0.88
C ALA A 93 -11.75 18.02 -1.15
N GLN A 94 -11.46 18.48 -2.38
CA GLN A 94 -11.69 19.88 -2.79
C GLN A 94 -13.17 20.27 -2.74
N VAL A 95 -14.06 19.34 -3.09
CA VAL A 95 -15.51 19.55 -3.08
C VAL A 95 -16.08 19.38 -1.68
N LEU A 96 -15.75 18.27 -1.00
CA LEU A 96 -16.28 17.92 0.32
C LEU A 96 -15.72 18.82 1.43
N LYS A 97 -14.46 19.28 1.31
CA LYS A 97 -13.71 20.03 2.33
C LYS A 97 -13.77 19.34 3.71
N PRO A 98 -13.34 18.06 3.80
CA PRO A 98 -13.51 17.27 5.01
C PRO A 98 -12.75 17.87 6.18
N LYS A 99 -13.32 17.79 7.39
CA LYS A 99 -12.58 18.09 8.64
C LYS A 99 -11.70 16.94 9.09
N VAL A 100 -12.09 15.72 8.73
CA VAL A 100 -11.39 14.48 9.07
C VAL A 100 -11.29 13.62 7.82
N TYR A 101 -10.12 13.06 7.58
CA TYR A 101 -9.87 12.02 6.59
C TYR A 101 -9.50 10.74 7.35
N ILE A 102 -10.29 9.69 7.15
CA ILE A 102 -10.11 8.39 7.78
C ILE A 102 -9.43 7.48 6.77
N ALA A 103 -8.30 6.89 7.14
CA ALA A 103 -7.46 6.07 6.27
C ALA A 103 -7.28 4.66 6.84
N GLU A 104 -7.12 3.68 5.95
CA GLU A 104 -6.76 2.29 6.25
C GLU A 104 -5.27 2.17 6.62
N ILE A 105 -4.89 2.88 7.68
CA ILE A 105 -3.58 2.83 8.33
C ILE A 105 -3.80 2.85 9.83
N ASP A 106 -2.79 2.46 10.60
CA ASP A 106 -2.90 2.55 12.05
C ASP A 106 -2.78 3.99 12.57
N ARG A 107 -3.21 4.20 13.81
CA ARG A 107 -3.18 5.52 14.45
C ARG A 107 -1.77 6.10 14.62
N TYR A 108 -0.75 5.26 14.74
CA TYR A 108 0.64 5.69 14.89
C TYR A 108 1.23 6.12 13.55
N GLN A 109 0.92 5.37 12.48
CA GLN A 109 1.17 5.76 11.09
C GLN A 109 0.48 7.08 10.77
N ALA A 110 -0.80 7.25 11.11
CA ALA A 110 -1.53 8.50 10.87
C ALA A 110 -0.88 9.71 11.59
N ARG A 111 -0.35 9.49 12.81
CA ARG A 111 0.40 10.51 13.55
C ARG A 111 1.73 10.84 12.86
N ASP A 112 2.51 9.84 12.46
CA ASP A 112 3.76 10.06 11.74
C ASP A 112 3.53 10.72 10.37
N LEU A 113 2.52 10.28 9.62
CA LEU A 113 2.06 10.88 8.38
C LEU A 113 1.68 12.35 8.55
N SER A 114 0.87 12.67 9.56
CA SER A 114 0.48 14.06 9.87
C SER A 114 1.69 14.95 10.18
N ARG A 115 2.66 14.43 10.92
CA ARG A 115 3.91 15.13 11.26
C ARG A 115 4.80 15.31 10.05
N LEU A 116 4.96 14.28 9.21
CA LEU A 116 5.82 14.30 8.04
C LEU A 116 5.24 15.18 6.92
N ALA A 117 3.93 15.10 6.68
CA ALA A 117 3.21 15.94 5.72
C ALA A 117 3.26 17.44 6.11
N ALA A 118 3.65 17.76 7.34
CA ALA A 118 3.91 19.13 7.78
C ALA A 118 5.22 19.72 7.26
N GLN A 119 6.17 18.86 6.92
CA GLN A 119 7.51 19.24 6.49
C GLN A 119 7.51 19.47 4.97
N PRO A 120 8.43 20.27 4.40
CA PRO A 120 8.55 20.38 2.95
C PRO A 120 9.02 19.07 2.28
N GLY A 121 8.47 18.78 1.10
CA GLY A 121 8.88 17.65 0.27
C GLY A 121 8.37 16.27 0.72
N LEU A 122 8.89 15.24 0.06
CA LEU A 122 8.64 13.82 0.35
C LEU A 122 9.41 13.37 1.61
N PRO A 123 8.93 12.35 2.34
CA PRO A 123 9.52 11.93 3.61
C PRO A 123 10.70 10.97 3.40
N SER A 124 11.60 11.27 2.46
CA SER A 124 12.60 10.32 1.97
C SER A 124 13.53 9.79 3.06
N ALA A 125 13.96 10.63 4.00
CA ALA A 125 14.79 10.19 5.13
C ALA A 125 14.04 9.20 6.05
N PHE A 126 12.75 9.46 6.29
CA PHE A 126 11.91 8.56 7.06
C PHE A 126 11.74 7.22 6.33
N LEU A 127 11.42 7.24 5.04
CA LEU A 127 11.21 6.01 4.25
C LEU A 127 12.50 5.22 3.99
N GLN A 128 13.67 5.87 4.01
CA GLN A 128 14.95 5.17 3.99
C GLN A 128 15.23 4.41 5.28
N GLN A 129 14.81 4.97 6.42
CA GLN A 129 14.95 4.34 7.73
C GLN A 129 13.87 3.29 7.98
N TYR A 130 12.63 3.58 7.57
CA TYR A 130 11.42 2.79 7.79
C TYR A 130 10.69 2.55 6.43
N PRO A 131 11.21 1.67 5.56
CA PRO A 131 10.57 1.41 4.26
C PRO A 131 9.17 0.80 4.44
N MET A 132 8.21 1.26 3.65
CA MET A 132 6.80 0.85 3.68
C MET A 132 6.07 1.08 5.02
N ASP A 133 6.69 1.77 5.98
CA ASP A 133 6.13 1.97 7.31
C ASP A 133 4.93 2.91 7.34
N LEU A 134 4.70 3.72 6.30
CA LEU A 134 3.46 4.51 6.15
C LEU A 134 2.41 3.77 5.32
N SER A 135 2.53 2.45 5.17
CA SER A 135 1.71 1.65 4.25
C SER A 135 1.77 2.25 2.83
N PHE A 136 0.63 2.39 2.15
CA PHE A 136 0.54 3.01 0.82
C PHE A 136 0.94 4.50 0.80
N TYR A 137 0.89 5.23 1.93
CA TYR A 137 1.46 6.58 2.04
C TYR A 137 3.00 6.63 2.00
N SER A 138 3.65 5.48 1.82
CA SER A 138 5.07 5.40 1.47
C SER A 138 5.32 5.73 -0.01
N TRP A 139 4.28 5.71 -0.85
CA TRP A 139 4.34 6.14 -2.23
C TRP A 139 4.14 7.66 -2.36
N ALA A 140 4.68 8.24 -3.43
CA ALA A 140 4.74 9.69 -3.58
C ALA A 140 3.35 10.30 -3.73
N GLU A 141 2.50 9.69 -4.55
CA GLU A 141 1.16 10.16 -4.88
C GLU A 141 0.24 10.19 -3.65
N GLU A 142 0.23 9.13 -2.86
CA GLU A 142 -0.50 9.01 -1.60
C GLU A 142 0.05 9.99 -0.55
N PHE A 143 1.37 10.15 -0.46
CA PHE A 143 1.96 11.13 0.45
C PHE A 143 1.57 12.56 0.06
N GLU A 144 1.52 12.89 -1.23
CA GLU A 144 1.04 14.19 -1.71
C GLU A 144 -0.45 14.41 -1.41
N LEU A 145 -1.29 13.36 -1.45
CA LEU A 145 -2.65 13.45 -0.92
C LEU A 145 -2.65 13.85 0.58
N ALA A 146 -1.82 13.23 1.41
CA ALA A 146 -1.73 13.59 2.82
C ALA A 146 -1.29 15.05 3.03
N ARG A 147 -0.33 15.54 2.24
CA ARG A 147 0.11 16.95 2.23
C ARG A 147 -1.03 17.88 1.81
N PHE A 148 -1.75 17.53 0.75
CA PHE A 148 -2.90 18.28 0.27
C PHE A 148 -3.99 18.39 1.35
N LEU A 149 -4.40 17.27 1.95
CA LEU A 149 -5.40 17.24 3.03
C LEU A 149 -4.95 18.10 4.22
N ARG A 150 -3.68 17.99 4.61
CA ARG A 150 -3.14 18.83 5.68
C ARG A 150 -3.19 20.31 5.34
N SER A 151 -2.90 20.69 4.09
CA SER A 151 -3.01 22.09 3.64
C SER A 151 -4.43 22.66 3.77
N GLN A 152 -5.44 21.79 3.80
CA GLN A 152 -6.85 22.14 4.01
C GLN A 152 -7.25 22.12 5.50
N ASN A 153 -6.31 21.92 6.43
CA ASN A 153 -6.53 21.69 7.85
C ASN A 153 -7.40 20.44 8.14
N THR A 154 -7.33 19.43 7.29
CA THR A 154 -7.98 18.13 7.51
C THR A 154 -7.16 17.30 8.50
N ALA A 155 -7.80 16.78 9.55
CA ALA A 155 -7.16 15.83 10.46
C ALA A 155 -7.07 14.44 9.80
N LEU A 156 -5.90 13.79 9.88
CA LEU A 156 -5.71 12.43 9.39
C LEU A 156 -5.90 11.44 10.55
N VAL A 157 -6.78 10.46 10.36
CA VAL A 157 -7.10 9.43 11.36
C VAL A 157 -6.87 8.06 10.76
N GLY A 158 -6.12 7.23 11.46
CA GLY A 158 -5.94 5.82 11.14
C GLY A 158 -6.87 4.94 11.98
N ILE A 159 -7.51 3.96 11.34
CA ILE A 159 -8.45 3.03 12.00
C ILE A 159 -8.03 1.56 11.88
N GLU A 160 -6.90 1.29 11.26
CA GLU A 160 -6.43 -0.08 10.99
C GLU A 160 -5.51 -0.61 12.11
N GLN A 161 -5.31 -1.93 12.12
CA GLN A 161 -4.21 -2.57 12.82
C GLN A 161 -2.84 -2.05 12.37
N LEU A 162 -1.79 -2.31 13.16
CA LEU A 162 -0.43 -1.96 12.76
C LEU A 162 -0.08 -2.44 11.36
N GLY A 163 0.51 -1.55 10.57
CA GLY A 163 0.94 -1.87 9.20
C GLY A 163 1.93 -3.03 9.14
N PHE A 164 1.92 -3.76 8.02
CA PHE A 164 2.71 -4.98 7.87
C PHE A 164 4.23 -4.77 8.01
N ALA A 165 4.72 -3.57 7.69
CA ALA A 165 6.13 -3.17 7.80
C ALA A 165 6.43 -2.37 9.09
N ALA A 166 5.45 -2.20 9.98
CA ALA A 166 5.53 -1.24 11.09
C ALA A 166 6.21 -1.77 12.37
N THR A 167 6.66 -3.03 12.39
CA THR A 167 7.16 -3.68 13.61
C THR A 167 8.38 -2.96 14.18
N GLY A 168 9.37 -2.65 13.35
CA GLY A 168 10.60 -1.96 13.77
C GLY A 168 10.30 -0.58 14.36
N ARG A 169 9.47 0.21 13.68
CA ARG A 169 9.02 1.54 14.14
C ARG A 169 8.23 1.46 15.44
N THR A 170 7.34 0.48 15.57
CA THR A 170 6.53 0.28 16.79
C THR A 170 7.41 0.06 18.01
N LEU A 171 8.45 -0.76 17.90
CA LEU A 171 9.40 -0.96 19.00
C LEU A 171 10.22 0.31 19.30
N ALA A 172 10.56 1.12 18.28
CA ALA A 172 11.19 2.42 18.51
C ALA A 172 10.26 3.36 19.29
N LEU A 173 8.97 3.41 18.95
CA LEU A 173 7.96 4.19 19.67
C LEU A 173 7.81 3.75 21.12
N MET A 174 7.79 2.45 21.38
CA MET A 174 7.79 1.91 22.74
C MET A 174 9.04 2.38 23.50
N ALA A 175 10.21 2.33 22.87
CA ALA A 175 11.48 2.74 23.49
C ALA A 175 11.51 4.25 23.83
N GLU A 176 10.96 5.09 22.97
CA GLU A 176 10.81 6.54 23.18
C GLU A 176 9.93 6.84 24.41
N GLN A 177 8.95 5.98 24.70
CA GLN A 177 7.99 6.17 25.78
C GLN A 177 8.33 5.43 27.09
N THR A 178 9.29 4.51 27.04
CA THR A 178 9.76 3.69 28.16
C THR A 178 10.66 4.51 29.09
N ARG A 179 10.48 4.36 30.41
CA ARG A 179 11.35 5.01 31.41
C ARG A 179 12.48 4.11 31.90
N ASN A 180 12.26 2.80 31.95
CA ASN A 180 13.29 1.86 32.35
C ASN A 180 14.41 1.79 31.30
N ARG A 181 15.65 2.12 31.68
CA ARG A 181 16.80 2.16 30.76
C ARG A 181 17.13 0.81 30.14
N GLN A 182 16.98 -0.29 30.88
CA GLN A 182 17.24 -1.64 30.36
C GLN A 182 16.19 -2.02 29.32
N THR A 183 14.91 -1.74 29.60
CA THR A 183 13.81 -1.98 28.66
C THR A 183 13.96 -1.09 27.42
N GLN A 184 14.31 0.18 27.58
CA GLN A 184 14.56 1.08 26.47
C GLN A 184 15.72 0.59 25.58
N ALA A 185 16.83 0.14 26.18
CA ALA A 185 17.96 -0.39 25.44
C ALA A 185 17.57 -1.67 24.66
N PHE A 186 16.83 -2.58 25.31
CA PHE A 186 16.32 -3.80 24.67
C PHE A 186 15.42 -3.46 23.48
N LEU A 187 14.44 -2.57 23.65
CA LEU A 187 13.51 -2.16 22.59
C LEU A 187 14.22 -1.50 21.42
N ARG A 188 15.21 -0.64 21.67
CA ARG A 188 16.03 -0.03 20.60
C ARG A 188 16.85 -1.06 19.83
N GLN A 189 17.46 -2.02 20.54
CA GLN A 189 18.21 -3.09 19.91
C GLN A 189 17.32 -3.96 19.02
N GLN A 190 16.16 -4.39 19.53
CA GLN A 190 15.20 -5.18 18.75
C GLN A 190 14.63 -4.39 17.59
N SER A 191 14.28 -3.12 17.79
CA SER A 191 13.82 -2.22 16.72
C SER A 191 14.82 -2.15 15.57
N ALA A 192 16.10 -1.89 15.85
CA ALA A 192 17.14 -1.80 14.83
C ALA A 192 17.35 -3.13 14.08
N ALA A 193 17.39 -4.26 14.82
CA ALA A 193 17.57 -5.58 14.24
C ALA A 193 16.40 -5.97 13.32
N ILE A 194 15.17 -5.75 13.78
CA ILE A 194 13.94 -6.01 13.03
C ILE A 194 13.85 -5.09 11.80
N GLN A 195 14.17 -3.81 11.95
CA GLN A 195 14.12 -2.87 10.84
C GLN A 195 15.10 -3.25 9.72
N ALA A 196 16.31 -3.67 10.08
CA ALA A 196 17.31 -4.13 9.11
C ALA A 196 16.84 -5.41 8.39
N HIS A 197 16.31 -6.37 9.14
CA HIS A 197 15.77 -7.60 8.60
C HIS A 197 14.58 -7.37 7.66
N ASP A 198 13.57 -6.62 8.10
CA ASP A 198 12.35 -6.38 7.34
C ASP A 198 12.66 -5.58 6.07
N ARG A 199 13.57 -4.60 6.14
CA ARG A 199 14.06 -3.91 4.95
C ARG A 199 14.69 -4.87 3.94
N ALA A 200 15.54 -5.80 4.39
CA ALA A 200 16.16 -6.76 3.49
C ALA A 200 15.11 -7.67 2.83
N ALA A 201 14.10 -8.12 3.60
CA ALA A 201 13.00 -8.92 3.10
C ALA A 201 12.16 -8.16 2.06
N LEU A 202 11.79 -6.91 2.35
CA LEU A 202 11.02 -6.04 1.45
C LEU A 202 11.76 -5.78 0.13
N VAL A 203 13.04 -5.43 0.18
CA VAL A 203 13.86 -5.18 -1.02
C VAL A 203 14.00 -6.45 -1.87
N ALA A 204 14.05 -7.63 -1.24
CA ALA A 204 14.10 -8.91 -1.93
C ALA A 204 12.73 -9.39 -2.45
N GLY A 205 11.64 -8.64 -2.23
CA GLY A 205 10.28 -9.06 -2.57
C GLY A 205 9.75 -10.23 -1.72
N ASN A 206 10.40 -10.52 -0.59
CA ASN A 206 10.04 -11.61 0.32
C ASN A 206 9.10 -11.11 1.43
N TYR A 207 7.91 -10.65 1.03
CA TYR A 207 6.93 -10.05 1.94
C TYR A 207 6.48 -11.00 3.06
N GLY A 208 6.43 -12.30 2.80
CA GLY A 208 6.05 -13.30 3.79
C GLY A 208 7.06 -13.45 4.94
N SER A 209 8.30 -12.97 4.76
CA SER A 209 9.35 -13.05 5.77
C SER A 209 9.49 -11.81 6.65
N VAL A 210 8.66 -10.78 6.48
CA VAL A 210 8.69 -9.62 7.39
C VAL A 210 8.35 -10.05 8.83
N THR A 211 8.83 -9.29 9.82
CA THR A 211 8.78 -9.75 11.21
C THR A 211 7.36 -9.93 11.71
N ILE A 212 6.39 -9.11 11.28
CA ILE A 212 5.02 -9.21 11.80
C ILE A 212 4.37 -10.57 11.51
N THR A 213 4.70 -11.20 10.37
CA THR A 213 4.19 -12.53 9.98
C THR A 213 4.97 -13.65 10.65
N THR A 214 6.25 -13.43 10.93
CA THR A 214 7.19 -14.45 11.44
C THR A 214 7.56 -14.29 12.92
N MET A 215 6.92 -13.35 13.63
CA MET A 215 7.31 -12.97 14.99
C MET A 215 7.28 -14.15 15.94
N ARG A 216 8.38 -14.37 16.67
CA ARG A 216 8.52 -15.48 17.62
C ARG A 216 7.73 -15.20 18.90
N ALA A 217 7.09 -16.24 19.45
CA ALA A 217 6.36 -16.14 20.72
C ALA A 217 7.28 -15.68 21.88
N SER A 218 8.52 -16.16 21.92
CA SER A 218 9.49 -15.78 22.94
C SER A 218 9.86 -14.29 22.94
N LEU A 219 9.81 -13.63 21.76
CA LEU A 219 9.99 -12.18 21.69
C LEU A 219 8.79 -11.47 22.32
N LEU A 220 7.56 -11.89 22.01
CA LEU A 220 6.35 -11.35 22.63
C LEU A 220 6.36 -11.55 24.16
N ASP A 221 6.76 -12.73 24.63
CA ASP A 221 6.87 -13.01 26.07
C ASP A 221 7.88 -12.07 26.76
N SER A 222 9.01 -11.81 26.09
CA SER A 222 10.02 -10.86 26.58
C SER A 222 9.47 -9.44 26.62
N LEU A 223 8.75 -9.01 25.57
CA LEU A 223 8.12 -7.70 25.51
C LEU A 223 7.06 -7.53 26.60
N ARG A 224 6.20 -8.53 26.85
CA ARG A 224 5.24 -8.51 27.96
C ARG A 224 5.93 -8.35 29.31
N ALA A 225 6.97 -9.15 29.56
CA ALA A 225 7.68 -9.12 30.84
C ALA A 225 8.31 -7.73 31.09
N LEU A 226 8.98 -7.18 30.08
CA LEU A 226 9.69 -5.89 30.19
C LEU A 226 8.75 -4.69 30.29
N THR A 227 7.58 -4.74 29.64
CA THR A 227 6.65 -3.60 29.58
C THR A 227 5.51 -3.66 30.59
N ARG A 228 5.38 -4.75 31.36
CA ARG A 228 4.31 -4.95 32.34
C ARG A 228 4.14 -3.78 33.31
N THR A 229 5.24 -3.16 33.74
CA THR A 229 5.24 -2.03 34.68
C THR A 229 5.44 -0.67 34.00
N GLU A 230 5.58 -0.64 32.66
CA GLU A 230 5.69 0.61 31.91
C GLU A 230 4.34 1.32 31.82
N ARG A 231 4.34 2.55 31.32
CA ARG A 231 3.13 3.40 31.25
C ARG A 231 2.05 2.79 30.33
N PRO A 232 0.77 3.16 30.51
CA PRO A 232 -0.33 2.64 29.70
C PRO A 232 -0.09 2.72 28.19
N GLU A 233 0.56 3.78 27.71
CA GLU A 233 0.81 3.99 26.28
C GLU A 233 1.79 2.96 25.69
N VAL A 234 2.82 2.56 26.45
CA VAL A 234 3.76 1.49 26.03
C VAL A 234 3.06 0.14 26.00
N ARG A 235 2.23 -0.13 27.00
CA ARG A 235 1.45 -1.38 27.06
C ARG A 235 0.42 -1.46 25.95
N GLN A 236 -0.18 -0.34 25.58
CA GLN A 236 -1.12 -0.27 24.47
C GLN A 236 -0.44 -0.52 23.12
N LEU A 237 0.75 0.05 22.90
CA LEU A 237 1.56 -0.26 21.71
C LEU A 237 1.86 -1.76 21.60
N LEU A 238 2.18 -2.42 22.72
CA LEU A 238 2.39 -3.87 22.74
C LEU A 238 1.10 -4.64 22.42
N GLN A 239 -0.04 -4.25 23.01
CA GLN A 239 -1.32 -4.89 22.74
C GLN A 239 -1.72 -4.79 21.26
N ASP A 240 -1.54 -3.61 20.66
CA ASP A 240 -1.81 -3.39 19.24
C ASP A 240 -0.87 -4.27 18.38
N LEU A 241 0.42 -4.37 18.75
CA LEU A 241 1.37 -5.26 18.07
C LEU A 241 0.97 -6.73 18.16
N GLU A 242 0.55 -7.19 19.34
CA GLU A 242 0.11 -8.58 19.53
C GLU A 242 -1.13 -8.90 18.72
N ALA A 243 -2.11 -7.99 18.68
CA ALA A 243 -3.29 -8.12 17.86
C ALA A 243 -2.91 -8.22 16.37
N SER A 244 -2.08 -7.30 15.87
CA SER A 244 -1.60 -7.32 14.49
C SER A 244 -0.85 -8.60 14.14
N VAL A 245 0.07 -9.06 14.98
CA VAL A 245 0.80 -10.32 14.75
C VAL A 245 -0.16 -11.50 14.61
N ASN A 246 -1.21 -11.56 15.43
CA ASN A 246 -2.21 -12.62 15.34
C ASN A 246 -3.02 -12.55 14.04
N ILE A 247 -3.41 -11.34 13.61
CA ILE A 247 -4.12 -11.11 12.34
C ILE A 247 -3.25 -11.54 11.16
N PHE A 248 -2.00 -11.06 11.08
CA PHE A 248 -1.09 -11.40 9.99
C PHE A 248 -0.76 -12.90 9.92
N LYS A 249 -0.61 -13.57 11.06
CA LYS A 249 -0.43 -15.03 11.09
C LYS A 249 -1.67 -15.80 10.65
N THR A 250 -2.86 -15.30 11.01
CA THR A 250 -4.13 -15.90 10.60
C THR A 250 -4.32 -15.79 9.09
N ASN A 251 -4.04 -14.61 8.53
CA ASN A 251 -4.07 -14.36 7.09
C ASN A 251 -3.03 -15.22 6.34
N ALA A 252 -1.80 -15.29 6.85
CA ALA A 252 -0.76 -16.13 6.26
C ALA A 252 -1.11 -17.64 6.28
N ALA A 253 -1.97 -18.07 7.20
CA ALA A 253 -2.49 -19.44 7.27
C ALA A 253 -3.71 -19.69 6.36
N GLY A 254 -4.15 -18.70 5.57
CA GLY A 254 -5.29 -18.80 4.65
C GLY A 254 -6.65 -18.91 5.37
N LYS A 255 -6.73 -18.49 6.63
CA LYS A 255 -7.97 -18.51 7.40
C LYS A 255 -8.73 -17.18 7.20
N PRO A 256 -10.06 -17.21 7.02
CA PRO A 256 -10.85 -15.98 6.90
C PRO A 256 -10.83 -15.17 8.20
N GLY A 257 -10.85 -13.83 8.09
CA GLY A 257 -11.11 -12.92 9.21
C GLY A 257 -9.98 -11.99 9.64
N GLY A 258 -9.05 -11.59 8.76
CA GLY A 258 -7.98 -10.65 9.12
C GLY A 258 -8.00 -9.35 8.33
N HIS A 259 -9.05 -8.57 8.52
CA HIS A 259 -9.05 -7.11 8.44
C HIS A 259 -9.99 -6.65 9.55
#